data_AF-A0A9X4KRX6-F1
#
_entry.id   AF-A0A9X4KRX6-F1
#
_cell.length_a   1.000
_cell.length_b   1.000
_cell.length_c   1.000
_cell.angle_alpha   90.00
_cell.angle_beta   90.00
_cell.angle_gamma   90.00
#
_symmetry.space_group_name_H-M   'P 1'
#
loop_
_entity.id
_entity.type
_entity.pdbx_description
1 polymer ?
#
loop_
_entity_poly.entity_id
_entity_poly.type
_entity_poly.pdbx_seq_one_letter_code
_entity_poly.pdbx_strand_id
1 'polypeptide(L)' 'MNRVAAKQVAGVPAELGTMTGAGLKLDSFKYEMPDYLQAEGLMLAPGDRVLAIPVAGGSQAVVVCKVVSAGG' A
#
# COMPACT_ATOMS: atom_id res chain seq x y z
N MET A 1 -9.61 17.48 -10.28
CA MET A 1 -9.61 17.39 -8.81
C MET A 1 -9.46 15.93 -8.40
N ASN A 2 -8.41 15.51 -7.67
CA ASN A 2 -8.26 14.10 -7.28
C ASN A 2 -7.63 13.95 -5.87
N ARG A 3 -8.25 14.57 -4.85
CA ARG A 3 -7.75 14.57 -3.46
C ARG A 3 -8.71 13.89 -2.45
N VAL A 4 -9.63 13.05 -2.93
CA VAL A 4 -10.77 12.60 -2.09
C VAL A 4 -10.60 11.17 -1.56
N ALA A 5 -9.94 10.24 -2.25
CA ALA A 5 -9.83 8.85 -1.77
C ALA A 5 -9.09 8.74 -0.41
N ALA A 6 -7.90 9.35 -0.28
CA ALA A 6 -7.13 9.30 0.97
C ALA A 6 -7.79 10.06 2.14
N LYS A 7 -8.65 11.05 1.85
CA LYS A 7 -9.30 11.91 2.88
C LYS A 7 -10.65 11.37 3.36
N GLN A 8 -11.23 10.39 2.66
CA GLN A 8 -12.49 9.72 3.05
C GLN A 8 -12.25 8.48 3.92
N VAL A 9 -11.01 8.00 4.01
CA VAL A 9 -10.60 6.93 4.94
C VAL A 9 -10.30 7.53 6.32
N ALA A 10 -11.23 8.33 6.86
CA ALA A 10 -11.08 8.84 8.23
C ALA A 10 -11.35 7.69 9.21
N GLY A 11 -10.29 7.14 9.81
CA GLY A 11 -10.38 6.10 10.85
C GLY A 11 -9.74 4.75 10.51
N VAL A 12 -9.33 4.51 9.26
CA VAL A 12 -8.50 3.35 8.89
C VAL A 12 -7.10 3.86 8.56
N PRO A 13 -6.02 3.28 9.11
CA PRO A 13 -4.66 3.73 8.85
C PRO A 13 -4.21 3.26 7.47
N ALA A 14 -4.84 3.75 6.39
CA ALA A 14 -4.43 3.42 5.03
C ALA A 14 -3.27 4.34 4.60
N GLU A 15 -2.22 3.74 4.06
CA GLU A 15 -0.96 4.40 3.75
C GLU A 15 -0.46 4.02 2.36
N LEU A 16 0.22 4.96 1.71
CA LEU A 16 0.87 4.69 0.45
C LEU A 16 2.21 3.98 0.68
N GLY A 17 2.56 3.12 -0.27
CA GLY A 17 3.83 2.45 -0.30
C GLY A 17 4.26 2.07 -1.70
N THR A 18 5.43 1.47 -1.77
CA THR A 18 6.03 0.91 -2.98
C THR A 18 6.31 -0.56 -2.76
N MET A 19 5.92 -1.39 -3.73
CA MET A 19 6.36 -2.76 -3.82
C MET A 19 7.85 -2.78 -4.16
N THR A 20 8.65 -3.52 -3.43
CA THR A 20 10.08 -3.67 -3.70
C THR A 20 10.39 -5.13 -4.01
N GLY A 21 11.64 -5.41 -4.39
CA GLY A 21 12.07 -6.79 -4.64
C GLY A 21 12.09 -7.66 -3.36
N ALA A 22 12.08 -7.04 -2.18
CA ALA A 22 12.17 -7.72 -0.89
C ALA A 22 10.87 -7.70 -0.08
N GLY A 23 9.90 -6.85 -0.43
CA GLY A 23 8.63 -6.75 0.29
C GLY A 23 7.85 -5.48 -0.02
N LEU A 24 7.10 -4.99 0.96
CA LEU A 24 6.33 -3.76 0.89
C LEU A 24 7.00 -2.66 1.72
N LYS A 25 7.27 -1.51 1.10
CA LYS A 25 7.80 -0.33 1.77
C LYS A 25 6.70 0.73 1.90
N LEU A 26 6.16 0.92 3.11
CA LEU A 26 5.25 2.04 3.39
C LEU A 26 6.03 3.33 3.62
N ASP A 27 5.47 4.47 3.21
CA ASP A 27 6.17 5.75 3.15
C ASP A 27 6.57 6.29 4.55
N SER A 28 5.78 6.01 5.59
CA SER A 28 5.96 6.45 6.99
C SER A 28 6.64 5.39 7.86
N PHE A 29 6.80 4.16 7.35
CA PHE A 29 7.47 3.08 8.08
C PHE A 29 8.95 3.05 7.74
N LYS A 30 9.80 2.98 8.77
CA LYS A 30 11.26 2.98 8.59
C LYS A 30 11.78 1.67 8.00
N TYR A 31 11.14 0.55 8.31
CA TYR A 31 11.54 -0.77 7.86
C TYR A 31 10.64 -1.25 6.73
N GLU A 32 11.19 -2.13 5.91
CA GLU A 32 10.45 -2.82 4.87
C GLU A 32 9.70 -4.01 5.47
N MET A 33 8.53 -4.30 4.93
CA MET A 33 7.65 -5.37 5.41
C MET A 33 7.77 -6.54 4.44
N PRO A 34 8.57 -7.58 4.76
CA PRO A 34 8.75 -8.72 3.87
C PRO A 34 7.48 -9.56 3.75
N ASP A 35 6.68 -9.60 4.82
CA ASP A 35 5.43 -10.35 4.90
C ASP A 35 4.24 -9.37 4.78
N TYR A 36 3.52 -9.46 3.67
CA TYR A 36 2.36 -8.65 3.38
C TYR A 36 1.28 -9.52 2.75
N LEU A 37 0.03 -9.15 3.01
CA LEU A 37 -1.13 -9.79 2.39
C LEU A 37 -1.58 -8.94 1.21
N GLN A 38 -2.10 -9.57 0.17
CA GLN A 38 -2.67 -8.88 -0.99
C GLN A 38 -4.12 -9.32 -1.18
N ALA A 39 -4.98 -8.39 -1.57
CA ALA A 39 -6.34 -8.74 -1.98
C ALA A 39 -6.31 -9.67 -3.21
N GLU A 40 -7.29 -10.56 -3.30
CA GLU A 40 -7.39 -11.52 -4.39
C GLU A 40 -7.49 -10.80 -5.75
N GLY A 41 -6.74 -11.30 -6.75
CA GLY A 41 -6.72 -10.74 -8.10
C GLY A 41 -5.74 -9.57 -8.31
N LEU A 42 -4.98 -9.16 -7.30
CA LEU A 42 -3.87 -8.21 -7.48
C LEU A 42 -2.62 -8.92 -8.02
N MET A 43 -2.11 -8.46 -9.16
CA MET A 43 -0.74 -8.75 -9.62
C MET A 43 0.12 -7.51 -9.38
N LEU A 44 1.11 -7.65 -8.50
CA LEU A 44 2.00 -6.59 -8.08
C LEU A 44 3.43 -6.91 -8.51
N ALA A 45 4.13 -5.91 -9.03
CA ALA A 45 5.54 -6.00 -9.39
C ALA A 45 6.38 -5.01 -8.56
N PRO A 46 7.68 -5.28 -8.34
CA PRO A 46 8.58 -4.29 -7.77
C PRO A 46 8.54 -2.97 -8.56
N GLY A 47 8.44 -1.85 -7.85
CA GLY A 47 8.22 -0.51 -8.38
C GLY A 47 6.76 -0.06 -8.37
N ASP A 48 5.80 -0.97 -8.18
CA ASP A 48 4.38 -0.60 -8.13
C ASP A 48 4.07 0.26 -6.90
N ARG A 49 3.39 1.38 -7.13
CA ARG A 49 2.80 2.17 -6.06
C ARG A 49 1.49 1.54 -5.62
N VAL A 50 1.30 1.41 -4.32
CA VAL A 50 0.16 0.71 -3.74
C VAL A 50 -0.41 1.48 -2.56
N LEU A 51 -1.69 1.25 -2.28
CA LEU A 51 -2.33 1.64 -1.03
C LEU A 51 -2.46 0.40 -0.15
N ALA A 52 -1.96 0.48 1.08
CA ALA A 52 -1.96 -0.62 2.01
C ALA A 52 -2.38 -0.18 3.41
N ILE A 53 -2.91 -1.13 4.17
CA ILE A 53 -3.35 -0.91 5.55
C ILE A 53 -2.38 -1.67 6.46
N PRO A 54 -1.50 -1.01 7.21
CA PRO A 54 -0.79 -1.61 8.33
C PRO A 54 -1.76 -2.26 9.32
N VAL A 55 -1.48 -3.51 9.66
CA VAL A 55 -2.20 -4.35 10.61
C VAL A 55 -1.21 -4.94 11.63
N ALA A 56 -1.70 -5.66 12.64
CA ALA A 56 -0.86 -6.31 13.66
C ALA A 56 0.16 -5.35 14.33
N GLY A 57 -0.27 -4.12 14.63
CA GLY A 57 0.60 -3.10 15.24
C GLY A 57 1.68 -2.53 14.32
N GLY A 58 1.52 -2.67 12.99
CA GLY A 58 2.47 -2.17 12.01
C GLY A 58 3.59 -3.16 11.66
N SER A 59 3.46 -4.42 12.08
CA SER A 59 4.37 -5.51 11.70
C SER A 59 3.99 -6.19 10.39
N GLN A 60 2.72 -6.08 9.98
CA GLN A 60 2.19 -6.60 8.71
C GLN A 60 1.34 -5.54 8.01
N ALA A 61 1.08 -5.73 6.72
CA ALA A 61 0.20 -4.84 5.97
C ALA A 61 -0.62 -5.61 4.94
N VAL A 62 -1.82 -5.12 4.67
CA VAL A 62 -2.72 -5.64 3.62
C VAL A 62 -2.73 -4.65 2.46
N VAL A 63 -2.26 -5.08 1.30
CA VAL A 63 -2.32 -4.30 0.05
C VAL A 63 -3.72 -4.41 -0.54
N VAL A 64 -4.39 -3.26 -0.65
CA VAL A 64 -5.79 -3.17 -1.10
C VAL A 64 -5.87 -2.90 -2.60
N CYS A 65 -4.97 -2.06 -3.12
CA CYS A 65 -4.96 -1.74 -4.54
C CYS A 65 -3.61 -1.19 -5.01
N LYS A 66 -3.37 -1.35 -6.31
CA LYS A 66 -2.30 -0.65 -7.05
C LYS A 66 -2.78 0.74 -7.42
N VAL A 67 -1.95 1.74 -7.14
CA VAL A 67 -2.15 3.12 -7.60
C VAL A 67 -1.66 3.21 -9.03
N VAL A 68 -2.56 3.59 -9.93
CA VAL A 68 -2.24 3.86 -11.34
C VAL A 68 -2.29 5.36 -11.60
N SER A 69 -1.36 5.87 -12.41
CA SER A 69 -1.42 7.25 -12.89
C SER A 69 -2.54 7.36 -13.93
N ALA A 70 -3.21 8.52 -13.99
CA ALA A 70 -4.31 8.76 -14.93
C ALA A 70 -3.88 8.82 -16.42
N GLY A 71 -2.61 8.51 -16.72
CA GLY A 71 -2.01 8.64 -18.07
C GLY A 71 -1.81 7.33 -18.84
N GLY A 72 -2.00 6.17 -18.20
CA GLY A 72 -1.65 4.87 -18.80
C GLY A 72 -0.18 4.54 -18.62
#